data_AF-M6FCC6-F1
#
_entry.id   AF-M6FCC6-F1
#
_cell.length_a   1.000
_cell.length_b   1.000
_cell.length_c   1.000
_cell.angle_alpha   90.00
_cell.angle_beta   90.00
_cell.angle_gamma   90.00
#
_symmetry.space_group_name_H-M   'P 1'
#
loop_
_entity.id
_entity.type
_entity.pdbx_description
1 polymer ?
#
loop_
_entity_poly.entity_id
_entity_poly.type
_entity_poly.pdbx_seq_one_letter_code
_entity_poly.pdbx_strand_id
1 'polypeptide(L)'
;MARASKASPKKKTSAKTSKAAKKSPIEITLPSPSKVETWGMNHYSLSPVFFPEKEEDFRDLFSYANNKGLKLTFRGGGCSYGDAATNTKGAVIDISKYNRILEFDSKTGIVKAESGVTIKQLWEFGIEKGYWPPVVSGTMFPTLGGALSMNIHGKNNFAAGSIGDHVLEFTFMIPNGKVFVCSRKKNQELFLPQSPALECSEFF
;
A
#
# COMPACT_ATOMS: atom_id res chain seq x y z
N MET A 1 -22.39 72.64 -17.83
CA MET A 1 -23.34 71.57 -18.18
C MET A 1 -23.03 70.35 -17.33
N ALA A 2 -24.04 69.84 -16.63
CA ALA A 2 -23.96 68.72 -15.71
C ALA A 2 -23.83 67.36 -16.42
N ARG A 3 -23.12 66.42 -15.81
CA ARG A 3 -23.67 65.09 -15.43
C ARG A 3 -22.63 64.23 -14.72
N ALA A 4 -22.92 63.94 -13.45
CA ALA A 4 -22.30 62.86 -12.68
C ALA A 4 -22.75 61.49 -13.23
N SER A 5 -21.81 60.57 -13.46
CA SER A 5 -22.13 59.18 -13.79
C SER A 5 -22.02 58.30 -12.53
N LYS A 6 -23.14 57.67 -12.18
CA LYS A 6 -23.32 56.77 -11.06
C LYS A 6 -22.50 55.48 -11.23
N ALA A 7 -21.94 55.00 -10.13
CA ALA A 7 -21.36 53.68 -9.98
C ALA A 7 -22.42 52.57 -10.09
N SER A 8 -22.07 51.47 -10.76
CA SER A 8 -22.85 50.23 -10.84
C SER A 8 -22.13 49.09 -10.10
N PRO A 9 -22.85 48.19 -9.39
CA PRO A 9 -22.27 47.27 -8.41
C PRO A 9 -21.67 46.00 -9.04
N LYS A 10 -20.54 45.55 -8.47
CA LYS A 10 -19.86 44.29 -8.80
C LYS A 10 -20.75 43.08 -8.51
N LYS A 11 -21.07 42.28 -9.53
CA LYS A 11 -21.71 40.96 -9.41
C LYS A 11 -20.77 40.01 -8.64
N LYS A 12 -21.20 39.56 -7.46
CA LYS A 12 -20.60 38.42 -6.75
C LYS A 12 -20.96 37.14 -7.50
N THR A 13 -20.01 36.52 -8.19
CA THR A 13 -20.14 35.15 -8.70
C THR A 13 -19.79 34.18 -7.58
N SER A 14 -20.82 33.58 -6.98
CA SER A 14 -20.65 32.49 -6.01
C SER A 14 -20.08 31.26 -6.71
N ALA A 15 -18.89 30.83 -6.29
CA ALA A 15 -18.34 29.54 -6.67
C ALA A 15 -19.26 28.43 -6.10
N LYS A 16 -19.92 27.70 -7.00
CA LYS A 16 -20.67 26.49 -6.65
C LYS A 16 -19.65 25.42 -6.24
N THR A 17 -19.56 25.12 -4.96
CA THR A 17 -18.87 23.95 -4.44
C THR A 17 -19.59 22.70 -4.96
N SER A 18 -19.00 22.02 -5.95
CA SER A 18 -19.51 20.73 -6.43
C SER A 18 -19.34 19.69 -5.33
N LYS A 19 -20.44 19.31 -4.67
CA LYS A 19 -20.49 18.10 -3.85
C LYS A 19 -20.09 16.92 -4.72
N ALA A 20 -19.01 16.23 -4.34
CA ALA A 20 -18.63 14.95 -4.94
C ALA A 20 -19.83 13.99 -4.88
N ALA A 21 -20.24 13.48 -6.03
CA ALA A 21 -21.31 12.49 -6.12
C ALA A 21 -20.89 11.24 -5.33
N LYS A 22 -21.70 10.87 -4.32
CA LYS A 22 -21.55 9.58 -3.64
C LYS A 22 -21.78 8.48 -4.68
N LYS A 23 -20.71 7.82 -5.11
CA LYS A 23 -20.79 6.58 -5.91
C LYS A 23 -21.66 5.59 -5.13
N SER A 24 -22.59 4.93 -5.82
CA SER A 24 -23.43 3.86 -5.26
C SER A 24 -22.55 2.81 -4.57
N PRO A 25 -23.03 2.16 -3.48
CA PRO A 25 -22.24 1.15 -2.79
C PRO A 25 -21.88 0.02 -3.77
N ILE A 26 -20.59 -0.26 -3.89
CA ILE A 26 -20.10 -1.41 -4.66
C ILE A 26 -20.51 -2.66 -3.86
N GLU A 27 -21.22 -3.57 -4.51
CA GLU A 27 -21.68 -4.80 -3.88
C GLU A 27 -20.53 -5.82 -3.90
N ILE A 28 -19.79 -5.87 -2.78
CA ILE A 28 -18.75 -6.88 -2.54
C ILE A 28 -19.36 -8.00 -1.70
N THR A 29 -19.32 -9.23 -2.20
CA THR A 29 -19.68 -10.42 -1.43
C THR A 29 -18.49 -10.82 -0.56
N LEU A 30 -18.72 -10.91 0.75
CA LEU A 30 -17.71 -11.37 1.70
C LEU A 30 -17.46 -12.88 1.49
N PRO A 31 -16.23 -13.33 1.23
CA PRO A 31 -15.93 -14.75 1.09
C PRO A 31 -16.10 -15.48 2.43
N SER A 32 -16.39 -16.78 2.36
CA SER A 32 -16.41 -17.63 3.54
C SER A 32 -15.07 -17.57 4.28
N PRO A 33 -15.05 -17.46 5.61
CA PRO A 33 -13.81 -17.41 6.37
C PRO A 33 -12.92 -18.62 6.10
N SER A 34 -11.62 -18.39 5.94
CA SER A 34 -10.60 -19.42 5.81
C SER A 34 -9.52 -19.26 6.88
N LYS A 35 -8.76 -20.33 7.12
CA LYS A 35 -7.66 -20.33 8.08
C LYS A 35 -6.51 -19.49 7.54
N VAL A 36 -6.20 -18.39 8.20
CA VAL A 36 -5.01 -17.55 7.96
C VAL A 36 -4.02 -17.78 9.10
N GLU A 37 -2.99 -18.57 8.82
CA GLU A 37 -1.99 -18.99 9.82
C GLU A 37 -0.70 -18.17 9.73
N THR A 38 -0.08 -17.96 10.89
CA THR A 38 1.26 -17.35 11.01
C THR A 38 2.33 -18.35 10.61
N TRP A 39 3.51 -17.86 10.21
CA TRP A 39 4.60 -18.76 9.79
C TRP A 39 5.09 -19.67 10.93
N GLY A 40 4.95 -19.22 12.17
CA GLY A 40 5.34 -19.98 13.37
C GLY A 40 4.36 -21.05 13.80
N MET A 41 3.19 -21.18 13.12
CA MET A 41 2.14 -22.17 13.44
C MET A 41 1.60 -22.07 14.88
N ASN A 42 1.86 -20.96 15.58
CA ASN A 42 1.43 -20.74 16.97
C ASN A 42 0.12 -19.95 17.07
N HIS A 43 -0.28 -19.28 15.99
CA HIS A 43 -1.45 -18.43 15.92
C HIS A 43 -2.08 -18.49 14.53
N TYR A 44 -3.41 -18.41 14.48
CA TYR A 44 -4.19 -18.27 13.25
C TYR A 44 -5.45 -17.44 13.51
N SER A 45 -6.04 -16.89 12.44
CA SER A 45 -7.39 -16.34 12.44
C SER A 45 -8.28 -17.08 11.43
N LEU A 46 -9.58 -17.13 11.69
CA LEU A 46 -10.58 -17.50 10.67
C LEU A 46 -11.13 -16.19 10.09
N SER A 47 -10.72 -15.87 8.87
CA SER A 47 -10.98 -14.55 8.28
C SER A 47 -11.44 -14.70 6.84
N PRO A 48 -12.40 -13.90 6.36
CA PRO A 48 -12.58 -13.68 4.93
C PRO A 48 -11.26 -13.19 4.32
N VAL A 49 -10.87 -13.74 3.16
CA VAL A 49 -9.64 -13.37 2.47
C VAL A 49 -9.96 -12.86 1.06
N PHE A 50 -9.52 -11.64 0.77
CA PHE A 50 -9.62 -11.04 -0.56
C PHE A 50 -8.26 -11.09 -1.28
N PHE A 51 -8.30 -11.24 -2.60
CA PHE A 51 -7.11 -11.33 -3.45
C PHE A 51 -7.16 -10.28 -4.58
N PRO A 52 -6.93 -8.99 -4.29
CA PRO A 52 -6.95 -7.93 -5.28
C PRO A 52 -5.84 -8.11 -6.33
N GLU A 53 -6.12 -7.71 -7.58
CA GLU A 53 -5.21 -7.84 -8.73
C GLU A 53 -4.89 -6.49 -9.40
N LYS A 54 -5.65 -5.44 -9.07
CA LYS A 54 -5.44 -4.06 -9.58
C LYS A 54 -5.74 -3.01 -8.53
N GLU A 55 -5.29 -1.77 -8.77
CA GLU A 55 -5.46 -0.65 -7.84
C GLU A 55 -6.93 -0.39 -7.47
N GLU A 56 -7.84 -0.54 -8.43
CA GLU A 56 -9.28 -0.34 -8.23
C GLU A 56 -9.86 -1.30 -7.19
N ASP A 57 -9.37 -2.55 -7.12
CA ASP A 57 -9.88 -3.53 -6.16
C ASP A 57 -9.59 -3.08 -4.73
N PHE A 58 -8.43 -2.47 -4.48
CA PHE A 58 -8.10 -1.90 -3.17
C PHE A 58 -9.01 -0.71 -2.81
N ARG A 59 -9.29 0.17 -3.78
CA ARG A 59 -10.20 1.30 -3.57
C ARG A 59 -11.61 0.81 -3.21
N ASP A 60 -12.08 -0.22 -3.90
CA ASP A 60 -13.39 -0.80 -3.68
C ASP A 60 -13.46 -1.49 -2.32
N LEU A 61 -12.42 -2.26 -1.94
CA LEU A 61 -12.31 -2.89 -0.63
C LEU A 61 -12.28 -1.87 0.51
N PHE A 62 -11.53 -0.78 0.37
CA PHE A 62 -11.51 0.30 1.37
C PHE A 62 -12.87 1.00 1.47
N SER A 63 -13.52 1.30 0.35
CA SER A 63 -14.85 1.89 0.37
C SER A 63 -15.88 0.96 1.03
N TYR A 64 -15.83 -0.34 0.72
CA TYR A 64 -16.69 -1.35 1.34
C TYR A 64 -16.44 -1.45 2.84
N ALA A 65 -15.18 -1.52 3.25
CA ALA A 65 -14.77 -1.60 4.64
C ALA A 65 -15.26 -0.41 5.46
N ASN A 66 -15.07 0.81 4.97
CA ASN A 66 -15.55 2.03 5.63
C ASN A 66 -17.09 2.04 5.77
N ASN A 67 -17.80 1.62 4.72
CA ASN A 67 -19.27 1.58 4.73
C ASN A 67 -19.83 0.53 5.71
N LYS A 68 -19.08 -0.55 5.97
CA LYS A 68 -19.50 -1.66 6.83
C LYS A 68 -18.85 -1.64 8.22
N GLY A 69 -17.92 -0.72 8.49
CA GLY A 69 -17.11 -0.73 9.70
C GLY A 69 -16.21 -1.98 9.81
N LEU A 70 -15.83 -2.57 8.68
CA LEU A 70 -15.00 -3.78 8.63
C LEU A 70 -13.52 -3.40 8.70
N LYS A 71 -12.77 -4.02 9.63
CA LYS A 71 -11.32 -3.83 9.72
C LYS A 71 -10.59 -4.69 8.70
N LEU A 72 -9.55 -4.13 8.09
CA LEU A 72 -8.75 -4.78 7.08
C LEU A 72 -7.30 -4.94 7.56
N THR A 73 -6.73 -6.13 7.34
CA THR A 73 -5.30 -6.38 7.54
C THR A 73 -4.68 -6.87 6.24
N PHE A 74 -3.51 -6.35 5.89
CA PHE A 74 -2.79 -6.79 4.70
C PHE A 74 -1.92 -8.00 5.01
N ARG A 75 -1.84 -8.92 4.05
CA ARG A 75 -1.01 -10.11 4.10
C ARG A 75 -0.21 -10.22 2.80
N GLY A 76 1.12 -10.23 2.92
CA GLY A 76 2.04 -10.60 1.84
C GLY A 76 2.29 -12.10 1.82
N GLY A 77 3.55 -12.51 1.70
CA GLY A 77 3.95 -13.93 1.66
C GLY A 77 3.67 -14.75 2.94
N GLY A 78 3.06 -14.16 3.96
CA GLY A 78 2.69 -14.87 5.18
C GLY A 78 3.86 -15.33 6.06
N CYS A 79 5.06 -14.78 5.85
CA CYS A 79 6.30 -15.22 6.50
C CYS A 79 6.54 -14.60 7.90
N SER A 80 5.64 -13.74 8.39
CA SER A 80 5.74 -13.25 9.76
C SER A 80 5.36 -14.36 10.73
N TYR A 81 6.17 -14.51 11.78
CA TYR A 81 5.91 -15.48 12.85
C TYR A 81 4.83 -15.00 13.83
N GLY A 82 4.65 -13.68 13.94
CA GLY A 82 3.62 -13.07 14.78
C GLY A 82 2.29 -12.83 14.05
N ASP A 83 1.36 -12.18 14.72
CA ASP A 83 -0.02 -11.92 14.29
C ASP A 83 -0.18 -10.67 13.38
N ALA A 84 0.92 -10.02 13.00
CA ALA A 84 0.91 -8.79 12.18
C ALA A 84 0.15 -8.92 10.83
N ALA A 85 0.00 -10.14 10.32
CA ALA A 85 -0.68 -10.44 9.05
C ALA A 85 -1.91 -11.36 9.23
N THR A 86 -2.55 -11.33 10.40
CA THR A 86 -3.82 -12.02 10.70
C THR A 86 -4.88 -11.03 11.19
N ASN A 87 -6.16 -11.41 11.16
CA ASN A 87 -7.24 -10.55 11.65
C ASN A 87 -8.46 -11.34 12.14
N THR A 88 -8.59 -11.50 13.45
CA THR A 88 -9.69 -12.27 14.06
C THR A 88 -11.05 -11.58 14.05
N LYS A 89 -11.10 -10.26 13.81
CA LYS A 89 -12.33 -9.44 13.88
C LYS A 89 -12.58 -8.66 12.59
N GLY A 90 -11.99 -9.10 11.49
CA GLY A 90 -11.98 -8.38 10.23
C GLY A 90 -11.66 -9.29 9.05
N ALA A 91 -11.27 -8.70 7.94
CA ALA A 91 -10.87 -9.41 6.75
C ALA A 91 -9.38 -9.24 6.46
N VAL A 92 -8.83 -10.21 5.75
CA VAL A 92 -7.44 -10.20 5.29
C VAL A 92 -7.41 -9.87 3.80
N ILE A 93 -6.53 -8.96 3.41
CA ILE A 93 -6.24 -8.63 2.01
C ILE A 93 -4.90 -9.28 1.67
N ASP A 94 -4.95 -10.38 0.92
CA ASP A 94 -3.77 -11.07 0.45
C ASP A 94 -3.29 -10.47 -0.88
N ILE A 95 -2.12 -9.83 -0.86
CA ILE A 95 -1.58 -9.11 -2.01
C ILE A 95 -0.79 -10.00 -2.97
N SER A 96 -0.76 -11.32 -2.78
CA SER A 96 0.03 -12.24 -3.60
C SER A 96 -0.30 -12.21 -5.09
N LYS A 97 -1.50 -11.76 -5.47
CA LYS A 97 -1.91 -11.58 -6.87
C LYS A 97 -1.61 -10.19 -7.45
N TYR A 98 -1.27 -9.21 -6.62
CA TYR A 98 -0.83 -7.89 -7.05
C TYR A 98 0.70 -7.89 -7.22
N ASN A 99 1.20 -8.70 -8.17
CA ASN A 99 2.59 -9.15 -8.24
C ASN A 99 3.27 -8.96 -9.61
N ARG A 100 2.91 -7.92 -10.35
CA ARG A 100 3.51 -7.59 -11.65
C ARG A 100 4.82 -6.80 -11.46
N ILE A 101 5.82 -7.15 -12.27
CA ILE A 101 6.99 -6.28 -12.51
C ILE A 101 6.59 -5.34 -13.66
N LEU A 102 6.60 -4.04 -13.39
CA LEU A 102 6.02 -3.01 -14.27
C LEU A 102 7.06 -2.40 -15.19
N GLU A 103 8.22 -2.01 -14.64
CA GLU A 103 9.29 -1.34 -15.38
C GLU A 103 10.66 -1.79 -14.84
N PHE A 104 11.66 -1.84 -15.71
CA PHE A 104 13.03 -2.17 -15.34
C PHE A 104 14.02 -1.40 -16.22
N ASP A 105 14.95 -0.69 -15.59
CA ASP A 105 16.07 -0.03 -16.26
C ASP A 105 17.34 -0.89 -16.12
N SER A 106 17.75 -1.51 -17.23
CA SER A 106 18.91 -2.39 -17.27
C SER A 106 20.26 -1.67 -17.13
N LYS A 107 20.29 -0.33 -17.23
CA LYS A 107 21.52 0.46 -17.01
C LYS A 107 21.75 0.79 -15.54
N THR A 108 20.66 0.99 -14.79
CA THR A 108 20.72 1.44 -13.38
C THR A 108 20.34 0.35 -12.39
N GLY A 109 19.64 -0.69 -12.83
CA GLY A 109 19.09 -1.74 -11.97
C GLY A 109 17.81 -1.37 -11.25
N ILE A 110 17.23 -0.20 -11.55
CA ILE A 110 16.00 0.26 -10.92
C ILE A 110 14.83 -0.55 -11.46
N VAL A 111 14.05 -1.14 -10.55
CA VAL A 111 12.84 -1.89 -10.84
C VAL A 111 11.63 -1.20 -10.21
N LYS A 112 10.54 -1.12 -10.97
CA LYS A 112 9.22 -0.76 -10.47
C LYS A 112 8.35 -2.00 -10.50
N ALA A 113 7.79 -2.35 -9.36
CA ALA A 113 7.03 -3.58 -9.18
C ALA A 113 5.87 -3.36 -8.21
N GLU A 114 4.87 -4.21 -8.32
CA GLU A 114 3.76 -4.25 -7.38
C GLU A 114 4.18 -4.88 -6.05
N SER A 115 3.50 -4.49 -4.97
CA SER A 115 3.87 -4.88 -3.61
C SER A 115 3.76 -6.38 -3.33
N GLY A 116 3.03 -7.13 -4.15
CA GLY A 116 2.89 -8.58 -4.08
C GLY A 116 4.02 -9.36 -4.73
N VAL A 117 4.94 -8.73 -5.48
CA VAL A 117 6.13 -9.40 -6.02
C VAL A 117 6.96 -9.96 -4.86
N THR A 118 7.35 -11.23 -4.94
CA THR A 118 8.24 -11.85 -3.95
C THR A 118 9.71 -11.52 -4.20
N ILE A 119 10.55 -11.60 -3.17
CA ILE A 119 12.01 -11.52 -3.34
C ILE A 119 12.51 -12.59 -4.32
N LYS A 120 11.89 -13.78 -4.32
CA LYS A 120 12.19 -14.86 -5.27
C LYS A 120 11.90 -14.43 -6.71
N GLN A 121 10.71 -13.91 -6.99
CA GLN A 121 10.35 -13.43 -8.33
C GLN A 121 11.28 -12.31 -8.80
N LEU A 122 11.65 -11.39 -7.89
CA LEU A 122 12.59 -10.33 -8.21
C LEU A 122 13.99 -10.87 -8.53
N TRP A 123 14.46 -11.86 -7.76
CA TRP A 123 15.72 -12.55 -8.01
C TRP A 123 15.72 -13.27 -9.36
N GLU A 124 14.70 -14.09 -9.64
CA GLU A 124 14.55 -14.83 -10.90
C GLU A 124 14.50 -13.87 -12.10
N PHE A 125 13.81 -12.73 -11.96
CA PHE A 125 13.78 -11.71 -13.00
C PHE A 125 15.15 -11.04 -13.22
N GLY A 126 15.87 -10.72 -12.15
CA GLY A 126 17.10 -9.93 -12.18
C GLY A 126 18.35 -10.73 -12.53
N ILE A 127 18.43 -12.00 -12.12
CA ILE A 127 19.68 -12.77 -12.17
C ILE A 127 20.21 -12.95 -13.60
N GLU A 128 19.33 -13.23 -14.56
CA GLU A 128 19.69 -13.35 -15.98
C GLU A 128 20.14 -12.02 -16.60
N LYS A 129 19.84 -10.90 -15.94
CA LYS A 129 20.16 -9.54 -16.40
C LYS A 129 21.40 -8.99 -15.69
N GLY A 130 22.07 -9.79 -14.86
CA GLY A 130 23.23 -9.38 -14.09
C GLY A 130 22.91 -8.61 -12.81
N TYR A 131 21.67 -8.66 -12.33
CA TYR A 131 21.22 -7.96 -11.13
C TYR A 131 20.85 -8.92 -10.00
N TRP A 132 21.07 -8.47 -8.77
CA TRP A 132 20.75 -9.20 -7.55
C TRP A 132 19.90 -8.33 -6.61
N PRO A 133 18.85 -8.85 -5.95
CA PRO A 133 18.10 -8.07 -4.97
C PRO A 133 19.00 -7.55 -3.84
N PRO A 134 18.95 -6.26 -3.48
CA PRO A 134 19.95 -5.67 -2.58
C PRO A 134 19.91 -6.26 -1.16
N VAL A 135 18.75 -6.74 -0.72
CA VAL A 135 18.54 -7.39 0.57
C VAL A 135 17.73 -8.66 0.38
N VAL A 136 18.24 -9.78 0.92
CA VAL A 136 17.59 -11.09 0.92
C VAL A 136 17.66 -11.64 2.35
N SER A 137 16.51 -11.99 2.94
CA SER A 137 16.44 -12.60 4.28
C SER A 137 16.70 -14.11 4.20
N GLY A 138 16.49 -14.84 5.31
CA GLY A 138 16.68 -16.30 5.34
C GLY A 138 15.77 -17.09 4.39
N THR A 139 14.73 -16.45 3.82
CA THR A 139 13.86 -17.02 2.78
C THR A 139 13.52 -15.94 1.74
N MET A 140 13.20 -16.36 0.51
CA MET A 140 12.80 -15.47 -0.59
C MET A 140 11.28 -15.37 -0.79
N PHE A 141 10.48 -15.98 0.09
CA PHE A 141 9.01 -15.93 0.06
C PHE A 141 8.36 -14.58 0.45
N PRO A 142 8.99 -13.69 1.25
CA PRO A 142 8.40 -12.38 1.53
C PRO A 142 8.11 -11.60 0.24
N THR A 143 6.96 -10.92 0.22
CA THR A 143 6.63 -9.96 -0.85
C THR A 143 7.32 -8.62 -0.60
N LEU A 144 7.50 -7.79 -1.63
CA LEU A 144 8.10 -6.46 -1.49
C LEU A 144 7.35 -5.59 -0.48
N GLY A 145 6.01 -5.66 -0.47
CA GLY A 145 5.17 -4.97 0.51
C GLY A 145 5.43 -5.48 1.93
N GLY A 146 5.44 -6.80 2.15
CA GLY A 146 5.73 -7.36 3.47
C GLY A 146 7.17 -7.09 3.93
N ALA A 147 8.12 -7.16 3.00
CA ALA A 147 9.53 -6.86 3.24
C ALA A 147 9.72 -5.40 3.70
N LEU A 148 9.09 -4.46 2.99
CA LEU A 148 9.17 -3.04 3.33
C LEU A 148 8.43 -2.72 4.64
N SER A 149 7.23 -3.26 4.85
CA SER A 149 6.45 -3.03 6.09
C SER A 149 7.19 -3.48 7.35
N MET A 150 7.97 -4.56 7.25
CA MET A 150 8.79 -5.07 8.36
C MET A 150 10.24 -4.57 8.30
N ASN A 151 10.58 -3.72 7.33
CA ASN A 151 11.92 -3.26 7.01
C ASN A 151 13.00 -4.34 7.15
N ILE A 152 12.80 -5.47 6.45
CA ILE A 152 13.64 -6.66 6.61
C ILE A 152 15.13 -6.39 6.36
N HIS A 153 15.97 -7.24 6.94
CA HIS A 153 17.42 -7.24 6.72
C HIS A 153 17.92 -8.61 6.27
N GLY A 154 19.13 -8.63 5.71
CA GLY A 154 19.82 -9.84 5.25
C GLY A 154 21.15 -10.07 5.96
N LYS A 155 21.88 -11.10 5.53
CA LYS A 155 23.23 -11.39 6.05
C LYS A 155 24.23 -10.26 5.75
N ASN A 156 23.98 -9.47 4.70
CA ASN A 156 24.77 -8.32 4.27
C ASN A 156 24.39 -7.00 4.96
N ASN A 157 23.49 -7.01 5.96
CA ASN A 157 22.99 -5.78 6.61
C ASN A 157 24.09 -4.86 7.13
N PHE A 158 25.19 -5.42 7.62
CA PHE A 158 26.35 -4.67 8.12
C PHE A 158 27.00 -3.75 7.06
N ALA A 159 26.78 -4.02 5.77
CA ALA A 159 27.35 -3.25 4.66
C ALA A 159 26.28 -2.61 3.75
N ALA A 160 25.14 -3.28 3.55
CA ALA A 160 24.10 -2.83 2.62
C ALA A 160 22.93 -2.09 3.30
N GLY A 161 22.74 -2.28 4.61
CA GLY A 161 21.54 -1.81 5.31
C GLY A 161 20.33 -2.72 5.14
N SER A 162 19.14 -2.19 5.42
CA SER A 162 17.86 -2.90 5.34
C SER A 162 17.14 -2.62 4.01
N ILE A 163 16.07 -3.35 3.71
CA ILE A 163 15.37 -3.20 2.42
C ILE A 163 14.89 -1.76 2.18
N GLY A 164 14.46 -1.05 3.24
CA GLY A 164 14.01 0.34 3.16
C GLY A 164 15.08 1.31 2.67
N ASP A 165 16.35 1.02 2.93
CA ASP A 165 17.47 1.83 2.44
C ASP A 165 17.55 1.83 0.91
N HIS A 166 17.06 0.77 0.26
CA HIS A 166 17.10 0.59 -1.19
C HIS A 166 15.81 1.01 -1.92
N VAL A 167 14.75 1.36 -1.19
CA VAL A 167 13.52 1.85 -1.82
C VAL A 167 13.70 3.31 -2.23
N LEU A 168 13.45 3.64 -3.50
CA LEU A 168 13.54 5.00 -4.01
C LEU A 168 12.22 5.77 -3.83
N GLU A 169 11.11 5.10 -4.11
CA GLU A 169 9.76 5.64 -4.10
C GLU A 169 8.76 4.48 -3.92
N PHE A 170 7.61 4.75 -3.29
CA PHE A 170 6.46 3.84 -3.29
C PHE A 170 5.13 4.60 -3.35
N THR A 171 4.09 3.90 -3.79
CA THR A 171 2.72 4.39 -3.78
C THR A 171 2.01 3.96 -2.51
N PHE A 172 1.37 4.87 -1.80
CA PHE A 172 0.65 4.63 -0.55
C PHE A 172 -0.82 5.04 -0.68
N MET A 173 -1.73 4.08 -0.50
CA MET A 173 -3.16 4.32 -0.52
C MET A 173 -3.72 4.30 0.90
N ILE A 174 -4.45 5.35 1.27
CA ILE A 174 -5.14 5.44 2.57
C ILE A 174 -6.62 5.00 2.44
N PRO A 175 -7.30 4.67 3.56
CA PRO A 175 -8.66 4.11 3.51
C PRO A 175 -9.72 4.96 2.82
N ASN A 176 -9.53 6.27 2.64
CA ASN A 176 -10.46 7.08 1.84
C ASN A 176 -10.23 6.98 0.32
N GLY A 177 -9.29 6.13 -0.11
CA GLY A 177 -8.93 5.91 -1.51
C GLY A 177 -7.95 6.92 -2.07
N LYS A 178 -7.49 7.92 -1.30
CA LYS A 178 -6.45 8.84 -1.77
C LYS A 178 -5.12 8.10 -1.88
N VAL A 179 -4.38 8.41 -2.94
CA VAL A 179 -3.09 7.81 -3.25
C VAL A 179 -1.99 8.87 -3.18
N PHE A 180 -0.92 8.53 -2.50
CA PHE A 180 0.28 9.34 -2.36
C PHE A 180 1.46 8.63 -3.01
N VAL A 181 2.35 9.42 -3.60
CA VAL A 181 3.65 8.95 -4.06
C VAL A 181 4.67 9.43 -3.04
N CYS A 182 5.34 8.50 -2.38
CA CYS A 182 6.19 8.74 -1.22
C CYS A 182 7.64 8.45 -1.58
N SER A 183 8.53 9.40 -1.31
CA SER A 183 9.97 9.26 -1.51
C SER A 183 10.72 10.08 -0.47
N ARG A 184 12.06 9.98 -0.48
CA ARG A 184 12.93 10.84 0.33
C ARG A 184 12.75 12.35 0.06
N LYS A 185 12.00 12.77 -0.97
CA LYS A 185 11.76 14.18 -1.30
C LYS A 185 10.27 14.56 -1.36
N LYS A 186 9.35 13.61 -1.26
CA LYS A 186 7.91 13.82 -1.46
C LYS A 186 7.11 12.99 -0.45
N ASN A 187 6.16 13.62 0.24
CA ASN A 187 5.42 13.01 1.35
C ASN A 187 6.38 12.26 2.29
N GLN A 188 7.48 12.93 2.69
CA GLN A 188 8.57 12.32 3.46
C GLN A 188 8.05 11.74 4.78
N GLU A 189 6.99 12.32 5.32
CA GLU A 189 6.31 11.88 6.52
C GLU A 189 5.69 10.50 6.41
N LEU A 190 5.27 10.10 5.20
CA LEU A 190 4.76 8.77 4.92
C LEU A 190 5.88 7.80 4.53
N PHE A 191 7.02 8.33 4.07
CA PHE A 191 8.16 7.54 3.61
C PHE A 191 9.09 7.11 4.75
N LEU A 192 9.32 7.98 5.73
CA LEU A 192 10.29 7.75 6.81
C LEU A 192 9.60 7.22 8.07
N PRO A 193 10.19 6.22 8.76
CA PRO A 193 9.61 5.59 9.94
C PRO A 193 9.47 6.50 11.18
N GLN A 194 10.00 7.73 11.15
CA GLN A 194 10.06 8.63 12.30
C GLN A 194 9.18 9.88 12.17
N SER A 195 8.26 9.94 11.21
CA SER A 195 7.45 11.15 11.10
C SER A 195 6.30 11.16 12.12
N PRO A 196 6.20 12.19 12.97
CA PRO A 196 5.15 12.32 13.98
C PRO A 196 3.75 12.60 13.39
N ALA A 197 3.59 12.62 12.06
CA ALA A 197 2.36 13.01 11.39
C ALA A 197 1.28 11.91 11.31
N LEU A 198 1.58 10.69 11.76
CA LEU A 198 0.62 9.59 11.77
C LEU A 198 0.32 9.21 13.23
N GLU A 199 -0.57 9.95 13.87
CA GLU A 199 -1.22 9.44 15.08
C GLU A 199 -1.96 8.15 14.71
N CYS A 200 -1.69 7.08 15.45
CA CYS A 200 -2.23 5.73 15.25
C CYS A 200 -3.77 5.65 15.19
N SER A 201 -4.51 6.74 15.43
CA SER A 201 -5.97 6.79 15.41
C SER A 201 -6.60 6.85 14.02
N GLU A 202 -5.85 7.13 12.95
CA GLU A 202 -6.42 7.22 11.59
C GLU A 202 -6.42 5.90 10.79
N PHE A 203 -5.93 4.79 11.38
CA PHE A 203 -5.75 3.50 10.69
C PHE A 203 -6.56 2.33 11.26
N PHE A 204 -7.47 2.54 12.24
CA PHE A 204 -8.23 1.48 12.92
C PHE A 204 -9.74 1.63 12.91
#